data_AF-A0A7C7RX80-F1
#
_entry.id   AF-A0A7C7RX80-F1
#
_cell.length_a   1.000
_cell.length_b   1.000
_cell.length_c   1.000
_cell.angle_alpha   90.00
_cell.angle_beta   90.00
_cell.angle_gamma   90.00
#
_symmetry.space_group_name_H-M   'P 1'
#
loop_
_entity.id
_entity.type
_entity.pdbx_description
1 polymer ?
#
loop_
_entity_poly.entity_id
_entity_poly.type
_entity_poly.pdbx_seq_one_letter_code
_entity_poly.pdbx_strand_id
1 'polypeptide(L)'
;MDGWRWHLVGAELRKRVEADPLLAEVLARALSGIEALLTDLGIPYRLEARLTRSEEYLIRIRVAYRSKGERDRIWDQAAEVLEQARAGRAVHILCGISRLPAEG
;
A
#
# COMPACT_ATOMS: atom_id res chain seq x y z
N MET A 1 6.96 -3.45 16.22
CA MET A 1 7.69 -2.49 15.36
C MET A 1 6.65 -1.92 14.41
N ASP A 2 5.87 -0.94 14.89
CA ASP A 2 4.66 -0.48 14.20
C ASP A 2 4.96 0.68 13.25
N GLY A 3 5.81 0.41 12.25
CA GLY A 3 6.23 1.39 11.24
C GLY A 3 5.18 1.69 10.18
N TRP A 4 4.17 0.83 10.02
CA TRP A 4 3.17 0.94 8.95
C TRP A 4 2.40 2.27 8.97
N ARG A 5 2.26 2.89 10.16
CA ARG A 5 1.57 4.17 10.33
C ARG A 5 2.28 5.32 9.60
N TRP A 6 3.58 5.22 9.34
CA TRP A 6 4.35 6.21 8.57
C TRP A 6 3.88 6.29 7.12
N HIS A 7 3.28 5.22 6.58
CA HIS A 7 2.71 5.23 5.23
C HIS A 7 1.36 5.94 5.16
N LEU A 8 0.69 6.22 6.28
CA LEU A 8 -0.61 6.88 6.26
C LEU A 8 -0.45 8.35 5.88
N VAL A 9 -1.12 8.77 4.81
CA VAL A 9 -1.09 10.14 4.29
C VAL A 9 -2.45 10.80 4.49
N GLY A 10 -2.44 11.95 5.17
CA GLY A 10 -3.64 12.75 5.48
C GLY A 10 -4.20 12.50 6.87
N ALA A 11 -4.79 13.53 7.48
CA ALA A 11 -5.35 13.44 8.83
C ALA A 11 -6.62 12.58 8.87
N GLU A 12 -7.44 12.65 7.82
CA GLU A 12 -8.71 11.94 7.75
C GLU A 12 -8.55 10.41 7.75
N LEU A 13 -7.61 9.88 6.95
CA LEU A 13 -7.32 8.44 6.96
C LEU A 13 -6.87 7.98 8.36
N ARG A 14 -6.02 8.75 9.03
CA ARG A 14 -5.54 8.41 10.39
C ARG A 14 -6.69 8.34 11.37
N LYS A 15 -7.62 9.30 11.34
CA LYS A 15 -8.83 9.29 12.17
C LYS A 15 -9.69 8.05 11.90
N ARG A 16 -9.91 7.69 10.63
CA ARG A 16 -10.69 6.49 10.28
C ARG A 16 -10.02 5.21 10.75
N VAL A 17 -8.69 5.11 10.60
CA VAL A 17 -7.90 3.99 11.12
C VAL A 17 -7.99 3.88 12.65
N GLU A 18 -8.02 4.99 13.36
CA GLU A 18 -8.20 4.99 14.82
C GLU A 18 -9.62 4.56 15.23
N ALA A 19 -10.63 4.93 14.45
CA ALA A 19 -12.03 4.61 14.72
C ALA A 19 -12.46 3.21 14.24
N ASP A 20 -11.76 2.63 13.26
CA ASP A 20 -12.07 1.33 12.65
C ASP A 20 -10.91 0.33 12.86
N PRO A 21 -11.03 -0.55 13.87
CA PRO A 21 -10.00 -1.57 14.15
C PRO A 21 -9.78 -2.56 13.01
N LEU A 22 -10.82 -2.86 12.22
CA LEU A 22 -10.73 -3.79 11.11
C LEU A 22 -9.90 -3.19 9.97
N LEU A 23 -10.18 -1.92 9.63
CA LEU A 23 -9.37 -1.17 8.68
C LEU A 23 -7.91 -1.07 9.15
N ALA A 24 -7.69 -0.79 10.44
CA ALA A 24 -6.35 -0.71 11.01
C ALA A 24 -5.59 -2.04 10.88
N GLU A 25 -6.23 -3.17 11.20
CA GLU A 25 -5.62 -4.50 11.09
C GLU A 25 -5.27 -4.84 9.64
N VAL A 26 -6.20 -4.61 8.71
CA VAL A 26 -5.99 -4.89 7.29
C VAL A 26 -4.86 -4.01 6.73
N LEU A 27 -4.86 -2.71 7.04
CA LEU A 27 -3.79 -1.81 6.59
C LEU A 27 -2.45 -2.15 7.23
N ALA A 28 -2.40 -2.50 8.51
CA ALA A 28 -1.16 -2.90 9.17
C ALA A 28 -0.54 -4.12 8.48
N ARG A 29 -1.34 -5.17 8.23
CA ARG A 29 -0.87 -6.39 7.56
C ARG A 29 -0.46 -6.12 6.11
N ALA A 30 -1.30 -5.41 5.35
CA ALA A 30 -1.05 -5.14 3.94
C ALA A 30 0.20 -4.26 3.76
N LEU A 31 0.31 -3.16 4.50
CA LEU A 31 1.43 -2.23 4.36
C LEU A 31 2.74 -2.87 4.79
N SER A 32 2.78 -3.60 5.91
CA SER A 32 3.99 -4.30 6.34
C SER A 32 4.40 -5.40 5.36
N GLY A 33 3.46 -6.17 4.82
CA GLY A 33 3.76 -7.20 3.81
C GLY A 33 4.26 -6.62 2.50
N ILE A 34 3.64 -5.54 2.02
CA ILE A 34 4.07 -4.86 0.79
C ILE A 34 5.43 -4.18 1.00
N GLU A 35 5.67 -3.57 2.16
CA GLU A 35 6.97 -2.98 2.49
C GLU A 35 8.07 -4.03 2.52
N ALA A 36 7.82 -5.20 3.13
CA ALA A 36 8.76 -6.31 3.13
C ALA A 36 9.06 -6.81 1.71
N LEU A 37 8.03 -7.00 0.89
CA LEU A 37 8.17 -7.36 -0.53
C LEU A 37 9.05 -6.36 -1.29
N LEU A 38 8.77 -5.06 -1.15
CA LEU A 38 9.51 -4.01 -1.86
C LEU A 38 10.97 -3.88 -1.36
N THR A 39 11.18 -4.11 -0.07
CA THR A 39 12.52 -4.13 0.54
C THR A 39 13.34 -5.29 0.00
N ASP A 40 12.75 -6.49 -0.10
CA ASP A 40 13.42 -7.70 -0.60
C ASP A 40 13.80 -7.58 -2.09
N LEU A 41 12.98 -6.87 -2.88
CA LEU A 41 13.29 -6.55 -4.26
C LEU A 41 14.50 -5.61 -4.43
N GLY A 42 14.92 -4.90 -3.37
CA GLY A 42 16.11 -4.04 -3.39
C GLY A 42 16.03 -2.84 -4.34
N ILE A 43 14.82 -2.44 -4.72
CA ILE A 43 14.56 -1.34 -5.67
C ILE A 43 14.04 -0.10 -4.94
N PRO A 44 14.44 1.12 -5.33
CA PRO A 44 13.91 2.33 -4.73
C PRO A 44 12.38 2.40 -4.87
N TYR A 45 11.71 2.64 -3.74
CA TYR A 45 10.26 2.68 -3.67
C TYR A 45 9.74 3.79 -2.74
N ARG A 46 8.46 4.10 -2.91
CA ARG A 46 7.64 4.87 -1.96
C ARG A 46 6.29 4.18 -1.80
N LEU A 47 5.91 3.94 -0.56
CA LEU A 47 4.66 3.30 -0.18
C LEU A 47 3.81 4.26 0.65
N GLU A 48 2.56 4.44 0.25
CA GLU A 48 1.61 5.33 0.91
C GLU A 48 0.23 4.68 0.96
N ALA A 49 -0.49 4.83 2.06
CA ALA A 49 -1.94 4.66 2.10
C ALA A 49 -2.60 6.03 2.23
N ARG A 50 -3.67 6.26 1.47
CA ARG A 50 -4.39 7.53 1.48
C ARG A 50 -5.88 7.32 1.22
N LEU A 51 -6.66 8.34 1.58
CA LEU A 51 -8.04 8.46 1.14
C LEU A 51 -8.07 9.20 -0.22
N THR A 52 -8.83 8.69 -1.19
CA THR A 52 -9.10 9.38 -2.45
C THR A 52 -10.13 10.50 -2.24
N ARG A 53 -10.34 11.34 -3.26
CA ARG A 53 -11.41 12.36 -3.24
C ARG A 53 -12.81 11.74 -3.21
N SER A 54 -12.94 10.50 -3.69
CA SER A 54 -14.18 9.72 -3.68
C SER A 54 -14.33 8.87 -2.42
N GLU A 55 -13.56 9.16 -1.37
CA GLU A 55 -13.56 8.45 -0.09
C GLU A 55 -13.13 6.99 -0.14
N GLU A 56 -12.45 6.56 -1.20
CA GLU A 56 -11.91 5.21 -1.31
C GLU A 56 -10.56 5.12 -0.61
N TYR A 57 -10.29 4.00 0.04
CA TYR A 57 -8.96 3.69 0.56
C TYR A 57 -8.05 3.25 -0.58
N LEU A 58 -6.85 3.82 -0.69
CA LEU A 58 -5.89 3.50 -1.73
C LEU A 58 -4.50 3.29 -1.12
N ILE A 59 -3.91 2.13 -1.37
CA ILE A 59 -2.47 1.89 -1.24
C ILE A 59 -1.83 2.27 -2.58
N ARG A 60 -0.91 3.22 -2.54
CA ARG A 60 -0.13 3.68 -3.68
C ARG A 60 1.31 3.26 -3.54
N ILE A 61 1.77 2.52 -4.53
CA ILE A 61 3.14 2.03 -4.66
C ILE A 61 3.81 2.81 -5.80
N ARG A 62 4.95 3.44 -5.52
CA ARG A 62 5.81 4.04 -6.54
C ARG A 62 7.14 3.32 -6.54
N VAL A 63 7.57 2.82 -7.69
CA VAL A 63 8.77 1.97 -7.79
C VAL A 63 9.60 2.33 -9.01
N ALA A 64 10.93 2.27 -8.88
CA ALA A 64 11.87 2.47 -9.97
C ALA A 64 12.02 1.24 -10.89
N TYR A 65 10.91 0.71 -11.43
CA TYR A 65 10.94 -0.42 -12.36
C TYR A 65 11.54 -0.03 -13.73
N ARG A 66 12.11 -1.03 -14.41
CA ARG A 66 12.81 -0.96 -15.69
C ARG A 66 11.91 -1.31 -16.87
N SER A 67 10.89 -2.13 -16.64
CA SER A 67 9.98 -2.60 -17.69
C SER A 67 8.53 -2.70 -17.23
N LYS A 68 7.61 -2.77 -18.20
CA LYS A 68 6.18 -3.03 -17.92
C LYS A 68 5.98 -4.40 -17.25
N GLY A 69 6.70 -5.44 -17.69
CA GLY A 69 6.59 -6.77 -17.10
C GLY A 69 7.06 -6.83 -15.65
N GLU A 70 8.08 -6.06 -15.29
CA GLU A 70 8.52 -5.92 -13.90
C GLU A 70 7.48 -5.18 -13.04
N ARG A 71 6.93 -4.07 -13.56
CA ARG A 71 5.81 -3.37 -12.92
C ARG A 71 4.64 -4.30 -12.63
N ASP A 72 4.22 -5.06 -13.63
CA ASP A 72 3.04 -5.94 -13.53
C ASP A 72 3.27 -7.03 -12.48
N ARG A 73 4.46 -7.65 -12.46
CA ARG A 73 4.83 -8.64 -11.42
C ARG A 73 4.81 -8.05 -10.01
N ILE A 74 5.39 -6.87 -9.81
CA ILE A 74 5.39 -6.22 -8.49
C ILE A 74 3.97 -5.91 -8.04
N TRP A 75 3.12 -5.46 -8.98
CA TRP A 75 1.73 -5.16 -8.69
C TRP A 75 0.93 -6.42 -8.35
N ASP A 76 1.10 -7.50 -9.11
CA ASP A 76 0.43 -8.79 -8.84
C ASP A 76 0.80 -9.30 -7.43
N GLN A 77 2.09 -9.28 -7.08
CA GLN A 77 2.55 -9.69 -5.75
C GLN A 77 2.00 -8.79 -4.64
N ALA A 78 1.98 -7.48 -4.84
CA ALA A 78 1.42 -6.55 -3.86
C ALA A 78 -0.11 -6.68 -3.72
N ALA A 79 -0.82 -6.97 -4.82
CA ALA A 79 -2.24 -7.25 -4.81
C ALA A 79 -2.54 -8.55 -4.03
N GLU A 80 -1.74 -9.60 -4.24
CA GLU A 80 -1.85 -10.84 -3.49
C GLU A 80 -1.66 -10.61 -1.98
N VAL A 81 -0.63 -9.86 -1.57
CA VAL A 81 -0.41 -9.50 -0.16
C VAL A 81 -1.61 -8.76 0.43
N LEU A 82 -2.22 -7.84 -0.33
CA LEU A 82 -3.41 -7.12 0.11
C LEU A 82 -4.62 -8.05 0.27
N GLU A 83 -4.85 -8.97 -0.67
CA GLU A 83 -5.96 -9.93 -0.55
C GLU A 83 -5.76 -10.90 0.61
N GLN A 84 -4.52 -11.35 0.85
CA GLN A 84 -4.18 -12.14 2.04
C GLN A 84 -4.42 -11.36 3.33
N ALA A 85 -4.06 -10.07 3.37
CA ALA A 85 -4.31 -9.21 4.53
C ALA A 85 -5.81 -9.00 4.79
N ARG A 86 -6.61 -8.88 3.73
CA ARG A 86 -8.07 -8.83 3.83
C ARG A 86 -8.66 -10.15 4.28
N ALA A 87 -8.13 -11.29 3.85
CA ALA A 87 -8.64 -12.62 4.21
C ALA A 87 -10.18 -12.74 4.08
N GLY A 88 -10.76 -12.16 3.01
CA GLY A 88 -12.20 -12.15 2.76
C GLY A 88 -13.03 -11.16 3.59
N ARG A 89 -12.39 -10.31 4.42
CA ARG A 89 -13.07 -9.25 5.18
C ARG A 89 -13.56 -8.13 4.26
N ALA A 90 -14.69 -7.53 4.61
CA ALA A 90 -15.36 -6.49 3.84
C ALA A 90 -14.70 -5.11 3.97
N VAL A 91 -13.42 -4.99 3.58
CA VAL A 91 -12.68 -3.72 3.53
C VAL A 91 -12.22 -3.47 2.10
N HIS A 92 -12.73 -2.40 1.48
CA HIS A 92 -12.41 -2.05 0.10
C HIS A 92 -11.21 -1.11 0.03
N ILE A 93 -10.05 -1.63 -0.38
CA ILE A 93 -8.80 -0.87 -0.51
C ILE A 93 -8.22 -1.06 -1.90
N LEU A 94 -8.15 -0.01 -2.72
CA LEU A 94 -7.50 -0.10 -4.02
C LEU A 94 -5.97 -0.23 -3.87
N CYS A 95 -5.31 -0.91 -4.81
CA CYS A 95 -3.85 -1.00 -4.88
C CYS A 95 -3.37 -0.50 -6.24
N GLY A 96 -2.62 0.61 -6.25
CA GLY A 96 -2.12 1.22 -7.48
C GLY A 96 -0.61 1.26 -7.52
N ILE A 97 -0.02 0.81 -8.64
CA ILE A 97 1.41 0.96 -8.92
C ILE A 97 1.66 2.08 -9.94
N SER A 98 2.72 2.85 -9.73
CA SER A 98 3.20 3.85 -10.69
C SER A 98 4.72 3.93 -10.66
N ARG A 99 5.32 4.55 -11.67
CA ARG A 99 6.77 4.77 -11.66
C ARG A 99 7.14 5.73 -10.53
N LEU A 100 8.23 5.45 -9.83
CA LEU A 100 8.88 6.45 -8.98
C LEU A 100 9.41 7.57 -9.90
N PRO A 101 8.95 8.82 -9.73
CA PRO A 101 9.52 9.92 -10.50
C PRO A 101 11.02 10.01 -10.18
N ALA A 102 11.85 10.22 -11.22
CA ALA A 102 13.20 10.67 -10.98
C ALA A 102 13.08 12.00 -10.22
N GLU A 103 13.71 12.10 -9.05
CA GLU A 103 13.83 13.39 -8.37
C GLU A 103 14.52 14.35 -9.36
N GLY A 104 13.81 15.41 -9.73
CA GLY A 104 14.33 16.50 -10.55
C GLY A 104 14.79 17.65 -9.67
#